data_AF-A0A150H9P3-F1
#
_entry.id   AF-A0A150H9P3-F1
#
_cell.length_a   1.000
_cell.length_b   1.000
_cell.length_c   1.000
_cell.angle_alpha   90.00
_cell.angle_beta   90.00
_cell.angle_gamma   90.00
#
_symmetry.space_group_name_H-M   'P 1'
#
loop_
_entity.id
_entity.type
_entity.pdbx_description
1 polymer ?
#
loop_
_entity_poly.entity_id
_entity_poly.type
_entity_poly.pdbx_seq_one_letter_code
_entity_poly.pdbx_strand_id
1 'polypeptide(L)'
;MAKRTFTARSAGTGKISAGKSIAKNPTSKAGAALRDAAAKRSSYVVAIQIADRASAVAAALGSKAQLASMLEVSPSQPTRWIDGSERPNSENARVIVDLDHVIARAGLLWKPSVIGSWLNGSNAFLDGARPIDVLRTTGSAPVIDALDQELAGGYA
;
A
#
# COMPACT_ATOMS: atom_id res chain seq x y z
N MET A 1 -4.31 -102.79 -12.79
CA MET A 1 -5.03 -101.81 -11.95
C MET A 1 -4.96 -100.44 -12.63
N ALA A 2 -6.00 -99.64 -12.48
CA ALA A 2 -6.43 -98.59 -13.41
C ALA A 2 -5.91 -97.16 -13.09
N LYS A 3 -5.71 -96.39 -14.17
CA LYS A 3 -6.05 -94.98 -14.47
C LYS A 3 -6.13 -93.93 -13.33
N ARG A 4 -5.49 -92.76 -13.50
CA ARG A 4 -6.09 -91.50 -14.06
C ARG A 4 -5.16 -90.28 -13.95
N THR A 5 -5.10 -89.54 -15.05
CA THR A 5 -4.54 -88.20 -15.26
C THR A 5 -5.36 -87.12 -14.54
N PHE A 6 -4.73 -86.05 -14.04
CA PHE A 6 -5.36 -84.73 -14.00
C PHE A 6 -4.32 -83.59 -14.10
N THR A 7 -4.54 -82.74 -15.09
CA THR A 7 -3.78 -81.54 -15.46
C THR A 7 -4.18 -80.37 -14.56
N ALA A 8 -3.23 -79.52 -14.14
CA ALA A 8 -3.53 -78.21 -13.57
C ALA A 8 -2.82 -77.10 -14.36
N ARG A 9 -3.55 -76.00 -14.54
CA ARG A 9 -3.49 -75.02 -15.62
C ARG A 9 -2.69 -73.78 -15.21
N SER A 10 -2.00 -73.22 -16.21
CA SER A 10 -1.32 -71.91 -16.26
C SER A 10 -2.10 -70.76 -15.59
N ALA A 11 -1.40 -69.94 -14.81
CA ALA A 11 -1.79 -68.57 -14.46
C ALA A 11 -0.72 -67.59 -14.99
N GLY A 12 -1.11 -66.79 -15.99
CA GLY A 12 -0.26 -65.79 -16.63
C GLY A 12 -0.04 -64.56 -15.76
N THR A 13 1.18 -64.05 -15.78
CA THR A 13 1.58 -62.79 -15.15
C THR A 13 1.25 -61.64 -16.12
N GLY A 14 0.10 -61.01 -15.92
CA GLY A 14 -0.30 -59.81 -16.67
C GLY A 14 0.56 -58.60 -16.29
N LYS A 15 1.14 -57.92 -17.29
CA LYS A 15 1.84 -56.65 -17.15
C LYS A 15 0.86 -55.56 -16.70
N ILE A 16 1.13 -54.91 -15.56
CA ILE A 16 0.46 -53.67 -15.17
C ILE A 16 1.04 -52.51 -16.00
N SER A 17 0.25 -52.01 -16.95
CA SER A 17 0.56 -50.80 -17.70
C SER A 17 0.27 -49.58 -16.81
N ALA A 18 1.31 -48.86 -16.41
CA ALA A 18 1.19 -47.62 -15.64
C ALA A 18 0.67 -46.50 -16.55
N GLY A 19 -0.66 -46.38 -16.64
CA GLY A 19 -1.31 -45.21 -17.20
C GLY A 19 -0.99 -43.98 -16.36
N LYS A 20 -0.27 -43.02 -16.94
CA LYS A 20 -0.01 -41.71 -16.34
C LYS A 20 -1.31 -40.89 -16.31
N SER A 21 -2.09 -41.07 -15.26
CA SER A 21 -3.23 -40.20 -14.96
C SER A 21 -2.73 -38.83 -14.50
N ILE A 22 -2.72 -37.84 -15.39
CA ILE A 22 -2.58 -36.43 -15.02
C ILE A 22 -3.93 -36.01 -14.39
N ALA A 23 -4.13 -36.35 -13.12
CA ALA A 23 -5.21 -35.77 -12.34
C ALA A 23 -4.91 -34.28 -12.17
N LYS A 24 -5.66 -33.41 -12.88
CA LYS A 24 -5.61 -31.96 -12.65
C LYS A 24 -6.05 -31.71 -11.20
N ASN A 25 -5.09 -31.44 -10.32
CA ASN A 25 -5.32 -31.26 -8.90
C ASN A 25 -6.22 -30.01 -8.69
N PRO A 26 -7.50 -30.15 -8.33
CA PRO A 26 -8.45 -29.04 -8.27
C PRO A 26 -8.13 -28.03 -7.15
N THR A 27 -7.30 -28.45 -6.18
CA THR A 27 -6.82 -27.63 -5.07
C THR A 27 -5.85 -26.54 -5.49
N SER A 28 -5.14 -26.69 -6.62
CA SER A 28 -4.19 -25.67 -7.10
C SER A 28 -4.91 -24.40 -7.58
N LYS A 29 -6.05 -24.56 -8.27
CA LYS A 29 -6.85 -23.45 -8.79
C LYS A 29 -7.62 -22.73 -7.67
N ALA A 30 -8.15 -23.48 -6.71
CA ALA A 30 -8.81 -22.93 -5.53
C ALA A 30 -7.82 -22.19 -4.61
N GLY A 31 -6.62 -22.73 -4.42
CA GLY A 31 -5.54 -22.08 -3.68
C GLY A 31 -5.05 -20.78 -4.34
N ALA A 32 -4.92 -20.76 -5.67
CA ALA A 32 -4.59 -19.55 -6.41
C ALA A 32 -5.67 -18.46 -6.25
N ALA A 33 -6.95 -18.82 -6.42
CA ALA A 33 -8.06 -17.87 -6.29
C ALA A 33 -8.18 -17.25 -4.89
N LEU A 34 -7.91 -18.03 -3.83
CA LEU A 34 -7.91 -17.52 -2.45
C LEU A 34 -6.75 -16.53 -2.21
N ARG A 35 -5.56 -16.79 -2.78
CA ARG A 35 -4.40 -15.88 -2.70
C ARG A 35 -4.67 -14.58 -3.43
N ASP A 36 -5.25 -14.64 -4.63
CA ASP A 36 -5.61 -13.45 -5.42
C ASP A 36 -6.68 -12.62 -4.70
N ALA A 37 -7.68 -13.25 -4.09
CA ALA A 37 -8.69 -12.56 -3.31
C ALA A 37 -8.12 -11.90 -2.04
N ALA A 38 -7.18 -12.55 -1.34
CA ALA A 38 -6.52 -11.98 -0.17
C ALA A 38 -5.59 -10.81 -0.55
N ALA A 39 -4.81 -10.93 -1.62
CA ALA A 39 -3.99 -9.85 -2.17
C ALA A 39 -4.87 -8.67 -2.61
N LYS A 40 -6.01 -8.95 -3.26
CA LYS A 40 -7.00 -7.93 -3.63
C LYS A 40 -7.54 -7.23 -2.39
N ARG A 41 -8.02 -7.96 -1.37
CA ARG A 41 -8.50 -7.39 -0.09
C ARG A 41 -7.43 -6.55 0.61
N SER A 42 -6.20 -7.05 0.71
CA SER A 42 -5.08 -6.32 1.31
C SER A 42 -4.79 -5.03 0.55
N SER A 43 -4.75 -5.10 -0.79
CA SER A 43 -4.59 -3.89 -1.63
C SER A 43 -5.74 -2.90 -1.46
N TYR A 44 -6.97 -3.39 -1.24
CA TYR A 44 -8.13 -2.55 -0.96
C TYR A 44 -8.02 -1.88 0.40
N VAL A 45 -7.58 -2.58 1.45
CA VAL A 45 -7.35 -2.00 2.78
C VAL A 45 -6.28 -0.91 2.71
N VAL A 46 -5.16 -1.16 2.02
CA VAL A 46 -4.11 -0.14 1.80
C VAL A 46 -4.65 1.03 0.97
N ALA A 47 -5.44 0.80 -0.08
CA ALA A 47 -6.02 1.86 -0.89
C ALA A 47 -7.05 2.71 -0.12
N ILE A 48 -7.91 2.09 0.71
CA ILE A 48 -8.83 2.79 1.61
C ILE A 48 -8.03 3.68 2.56
N GLN A 49 -6.92 3.16 3.11
CA GLN A 49 -6.02 3.95 3.96
C GLN A 49 -5.44 5.17 3.22
N ILE A 50 -5.13 5.08 1.93
CA ILE A 50 -4.58 6.23 1.17
C ILE A 50 -5.66 7.24 0.80
N ALA A 51 -6.87 6.81 0.42
CA ALA A 51 -7.98 7.71 0.12
C ALA A 51 -8.38 8.53 1.35
N ASP A 52 -8.51 7.88 2.51
CA ASP A 52 -8.82 8.54 3.78
C ASP A 52 -7.73 9.53 4.18
N ARG A 53 -6.45 9.15 4.04
CA ARG A 53 -5.31 10.05 4.29
C ARG A 53 -5.28 11.23 3.32
N ALA A 54 -5.51 10.99 2.03
CA ALA A 54 -5.58 12.08 1.04
C ALA A 54 -6.70 13.07 1.39
N SER A 55 -7.85 12.58 1.87
CA SER A 55 -8.96 13.41 2.36
C SER A 55 -8.57 14.21 3.60
N ALA A 56 -7.96 13.56 4.59
CA ALA A 56 -7.51 14.20 5.83
C ALA A 56 -6.45 15.29 5.57
N VAL A 57 -5.46 14.97 4.74
CA VAL A 57 -4.43 15.91 4.28
C VAL A 57 -5.07 17.09 3.55
N ALA A 58 -5.94 16.85 2.57
CA ALA A 58 -6.60 17.92 1.83
C ALA A 58 -7.42 18.84 2.76
N ALA A 59 -8.10 18.28 3.76
CA ALA A 59 -8.84 19.05 4.75
C ALA A 59 -7.91 19.91 5.64
N ALA A 60 -6.79 19.34 6.09
CA ALA A 60 -5.81 20.04 6.92
C ALA A 60 -5.09 21.17 6.16
N LEU A 61 -4.85 20.98 4.86
CA LEU A 61 -4.28 22.01 3.98
C LEU A 61 -5.31 23.12 3.65
N GLY A 62 -6.60 22.80 3.72
CA GLY A 62 -7.72 23.68 3.42
C GLY A 62 -8.41 23.39 2.08
N SER A 63 -7.77 22.66 1.16
CA SER A 63 -8.39 22.25 -0.11
C SER A 63 -7.70 21.07 -0.79
N LYS A 64 -8.48 20.33 -1.61
CA LYS A 64 -7.95 19.33 -2.56
C LYS A 64 -7.04 19.95 -3.62
N ALA A 65 -7.29 21.22 -3.98
CA ALA A 65 -6.47 21.95 -4.94
C ALA A 65 -5.06 22.21 -4.39
N GLN A 66 -4.92 22.55 -3.10
CA GLN A 66 -3.60 22.66 -2.48
C GLN A 66 -2.87 21.33 -2.46
N LEU A 67 -3.54 20.22 -2.11
CA LEU A 67 -2.93 18.90 -2.21
C LEU A 67 -2.47 18.59 -3.64
N ALA A 68 -3.25 18.95 -4.66
CA ALA A 68 -2.86 18.78 -6.06
C ALA A 68 -1.61 19.59 -6.42
N SER A 69 -1.60 20.89 -6.08
CA SER A 69 -0.47 21.78 -6.34
C SER A 69 0.79 21.30 -5.64
N MET A 70 0.67 20.81 -4.41
CA MET A 70 1.78 20.31 -3.62
C MET A 70 2.39 19.04 -4.22
N LEU A 71 1.55 18.14 -4.73
CA LEU A 71 1.99 16.90 -5.38
C LEU A 71 2.34 17.09 -6.86
N GLU A 72 2.24 18.31 -7.40
CA GLU A 72 2.42 18.63 -8.81
C GLU A 72 1.57 17.76 -9.76
N VAL A 73 0.34 17.46 -9.33
CA VAL A 73 -0.64 16.70 -10.11
C VAL A 73 -1.79 17.56 -10.59
N SER A 74 -2.56 17.03 -11.54
CA SER A 74 -3.82 17.65 -11.97
C SER A 74 -4.77 17.86 -10.78
N PRO A 75 -5.52 18.98 -10.69
CA PRO A 75 -6.53 19.22 -9.65
C PRO A 75 -7.60 18.13 -9.53
N SER A 76 -7.83 17.36 -10.60
CA SER A 76 -8.78 16.24 -10.60
C SER A 76 -8.26 15.00 -9.88
N GLN A 77 -6.94 14.79 -9.81
CA GLN A 77 -6.35 13.56 -9.28
C GLN A 77 -6.66 13.34 -7.79
N PRO A 78 -6.47 14.32 -6.88
CA PRO A 78 -6.84 14.12 -5.48
C PRO A 78 -8.31 13.80 -5.28
N THR A 79 -9.20 14.36 -6.10
CA THR A 79 -10.63 14.02 -6.05
C THR A 79 -10.85 12.54 -6.40
N ARG A 80 -10.23 12.07 -7.48
CA ARG A 80 -10.33 10.68 -7.94
C ARG A 80 -9.66 9.67 -7.01
N TRP A 81 -8.63 10.08 -6.28
CA TRP A 81 -8.04 9.24 -5.25
C TRP A 81 -8.96 9.12 -4.03
N ILE A 82 -9.54 10.23 -3.60
CA ILE A 82 -10.46 10.27 -2.44
C ILE A 82 -11.75 9.51 -2.73
N ASP A 83 -12.30 9.60 -3.94
CA ASP A 83 -13.50 8.85 -4.34
C ASP A 83 -13.21 7.37 -4.71
N GLY A 84 -11.93 7.00 -4.80
CA GLY A 84 -11.47 5.65 -5.12
C GLY A 84 -11.57 5.25 -6.60
N SER A 85 -11.91 6.18 -7.50
CA SER A 85 -11.95 5.94 -8.95
C SER A 85 -10.57 5.84 -9.59
N GLU A 86 -9.54 6.37 -8.93
CA GLU A 86 -8.15 6.30 -9.35
C GLU A 86 -7.27 5.97 -8.14
N ARG A 87 -6.21 5.16 -8.34
CA ARG A 87 -5.21 4.94 -7.30
C ARG A 87 -4.01 5.85 -7.53
N PRO A 88 -3.48 6.53 -6.50
CA PRO A 88 -2.22 7.24 -6.65
C PRO A 88 -1.10 6.25 -6.99
N ASN A 89 -0.13 6.71 -7.77
CA ASN A 89 1.10 5.96 -8.00
C ASN A 89 1.89 5.81 -6.67
N SER A 90 2.93 4.97 -6.68
CA SER A 90 3.70 4.65 -5.46
C SER A 90 4.35 5.88 -4.83
N GLU A 91 4.80 6.84 -5.63
CA GLU A 91 5.42 8.07 -5.16
C GLU A 91 4.40 8.95 -4.43
N ASN A 92 3.29 9.27 -5.08
CA ASN A 92 2.21 10.07 -4.49
C ASN A 92 1.61 9.38 -3.26
N ALA A 93 1.44 8.06 -3.29
CA ALA A 93 0.97 7.32 -2.12
C ALA A 93 1.93 7.44 -0.93
N ARG A 94 3.25 7.38 -1.16
CA ARG A 94 4.25 7.60 -0.12
C ARG A 94 4.16 9.02 0.43
N VAL A 95 4.15 10.03 -0.44
CA VAL A 95 4.09 11.45 -0.05
C VAL A 95 2.81 11.75 0.74
N ILE A 96 1.66 11.16 0.38
CA ILE A 96 0.41 11.30 1.13
C ILE A 96 0.54 10.74 2.55
N VAL A 97 1.17 9.57 2.72
CA VAL A 97 1.40 8.98 4.05
C VAL A 97 2.36 9.82 4.89
N ASP A 98 3.46 10.26 4.28
CA ASP A 98 4.45 11.13 4.91
C ASP A 98 3.81 12.45 5.37
N LEU A 99 2.98 13.06 4.51
CA LEU A 99 2.32 14.33 4.78
C LEU A 99 1.25 14.19 5.87
N ASP A 100 0.46 13.12 5.85
CA ASP A 100 -0.49 12.81 6.91
C ASP A 100 0.20 12.65 8.27
N HIS A 101 1.35 11.97 8.30
CA HIS A 101 2.15 11.84 9.52
C HIS A 101 2.67 13.19 10.04
N VAL A 102 3.23 14.03 9.16
CA VAL A 102 3.73 15.36 9.51
C VAL A 102 2.60 16.26 10.00
N ILE A 103 1.45 16.27 9.33
CA ILE A 103 0.28 17.07 9.73
C ILE A 103 -0.25 16.61 11.08
N ALA A 104 -0.32 15.29 11.34
CA ALA A 104 -0.76 14.76 12.62
C ALA A 104 0.16 15.21 13.76
N ARG A 105 1.49 15.22 13.55
CA ARG A 105 2.46 15.68 14.55
C ARG A 105 2.40 17.20 14.75
N ALA A 106 2.34 17.97 13.67
CA ALA A 106 2.21 19.43 13.73
C ALA A 106 0.90 19.87 14.41
N GLY A 107 -0.18 19.08 14.26
CA GLY A 107 -1.48 19.31 14.91
C GLY A 107 -1.45 19.20 16.44
N LEU A 108 -0.40 18.62 17.02
CA LEU A 108 -0.18 18.62 18.47
C LEU A 108 0.28 20.00 18.97
N LEU A 109 0.87 20.81 18.10
CA LEU A 109 1.44 22.11 18.41
C LEU A 109 0.52 23.25 17.98
N TRP A 110 -0.11 23.11 16.80
CA TRP A 110 -0.77 24.22 16.13
C TRP A 110 -2.13 23.87 15.54
N LYS A 111 -2.93 24.93 15.32
CA LYS A 111 -4.19 24.83 14.56
C LYS A 111 -3.90 24.62 13.06
N PRO A 112 -4.83 24.00 12.29
CA PRO A 112 -4.63 23.70 10.87
C PRO A 112 -4.16 24.89 10.01
N SER A 113 -4.66 26.10 10.27
CA SER A 113 -4.27 27.31 9.53
C SER A 113 -2.77 27.63 9.62
N VAL A 114 -2.13 27.30 10.74
CA VAL A 114 -0.69 27.52 10.97
C VAL A 114 0.12 26.44 10.28
N ILE A 115 -0.34 25.18 10.32
CA ILE A 115 0.32 24.03 9.69
C ILE A 115 0.51 24.27 8.19
N GLY A 116 -0.56 24.69 7.50
CA GLY A 116 -0.48 24.99 6.07
C GLY A 116 0.51 26.10 5.75
N SER A 117 0.59 27.14 6.59
CA SER A 117 1.54 28.25 6.41
C SER A 117 2.98 27.79 6.64
N TRP A 118 3.22 26.99 7.69
CA TRP A 118 4.54 26.45 8.02
C TRP A 118 5.06 25.51 6.92
N LEU A 119 4.22 24.59 6.41
CA LEU A 119 4.59 23.67 5.33
C LEU A 119 4.98 24.38 4.03
N ASN A 120 4.39 25.56 3.77
CA ASN A 120 4.64 26.36 2.58
C ASN A 120 5.70 27.45 2.77
N GLY A 121 6.07 27.75 4.02
CA GLY A 121 7.04 28.79 4.36
C GLY A 121 8.48 28.30 4.26
N SER A 122 9.42 29.24 4.19
CA SER A 122 10.85 28.94 4.34
C SER A 122 11.12 28.52 5.79
N ASN A 123 11.83 27.41 6.00
CA ASN A 123 12.14 26.89 7.33
C ASN A 123 13.64 26.91 7.62
N ALA A 124 14.03 27.51 8.75
CA ALA A 124 15.43 27.69 9.13
C ALA A 124 16.16 26.38 9.47
N PHE A 125 15.44 25.36 9.96
CA PHE A 125 16.00 24.03 10.25
C PHE A 125 16.17 23.17 9.00
N LEU A 126 15.68 23.65 7.86
CA LEU A 126 15.76 23.00 6.55
C LEU A 126 16.55 23.86 5.55
N ASP A 127 17.53 24.63 6.03
CA ASP A 127 18.37 25.51 5.20
C ASP A 127 17.58 26.53 4.37
N GLY A 128 16.44 26.97 4.89
CA GLY A 128 15.52 27.89 4.21
C GLY A 128 14.61 27.22 3.17
N ALA A 129 14.72 25.91 2.95
CA ALA A 129 13.80 25.18 2.10
C ALA A 129 12.39 25.14 2.70
N ARG A 130 11.39 24.94 1.83
CA ARG A 130 10.01 24.72 2.28
C ARG A 130 9.88 23.28 2.76
N PRO A 131 9.28 23.03 3.94
CA PRO A 131 9.10 21.67 4.45
C PRO A 131 8.45 20.72 3.46
N ILE A 132 7.52 21.20 2.64
CA ILE A 132 6.87 20.36 1.66
C ILE A 132 7.77 19.92 0.50
N ASP A 133 8.69 20.78 0.08
CA ASP A 133 9.62 20.44 -1.00
C ASP A 133 10.60 19.38 -0.48
N VAL A 134 11.07 19.52 0.77
CA VAL A 134 11.89 18.51 1.45
C VAL A 134 11.15 17.18 1.63
N LEU A 135 9.86 17.22 1.98
CA LEU A 135 9.05 16.01 2.15
C LEU A 135 8.97 15.19 0.85
N ARG A 136 8.90 15.87 -0.30
CA ARG A 136 8.88 15.21 -1.63
C ARG A 136 10.24 14.65 -2.02
N THR A 137 11.31 15.42 -1.86
CA THR A 137 12.64 15.02 -2.34
C THR A 137 13.35 14.04 -1.41
N THR A 138 13.17 14.23 -0.10
CA THR A 138 13.97 13.56 0.93
C THR A 138 13.10 12.68 1.83
N GLY A 139 11.85 13.08 2.06
CA GLY A 139 10.90 12.36 2.92
C GLY A 139 10.60 13.07 4.23
N SER A 140 9.79 12.43 5.06
CA SER A 140 9.26 13.02 6.28
C SER A 140 10.30 13.20 7.39
N ALA A 141 11.36 12.38 7.45
CA ALA A 141 12.34 12.40 8.54
C ALA A 141 12.92 13.80 8.86
N PRO A 142 13.56 14.52 7.91
CA PRO A 142 14.09 15.87 8.19
C PRO A 142 12.99 16.88 8.58
N VAL A 143 11.77 16.72 8.06
CA VAL A 143 10.64 17.61 8.40
C VAL A 143 10.13 17.35 9.82
N ILE A 144 10.13 16.09 10.25
CA ILE A 144 9.82 15.70 11.62
C ILE A 144 10.89 16.22 12.58
N ASP A 145 12.17 16.10 12.21
CA ASP A 145 13.26 16.66 13.02
C ASP A 145 13.10 18.17 13.17
N ALA A 146 12.75 18.89 12.09
CA ALA A 146 12.44 20.32 12.16
C ALA A 146 11.27 20.63 13.11
N LEU A 147 10.19 19.84 13.09
CA LEU A 147 9.08 20.00 14.04
C LEU A 147 9.50 19.76 15.50
N ASP A 148 10.40 18.80 15.73
CA ASP A 148 10.92 18.54 17.07
C ASP A 148 11.80 19.68 17.58
N GLN A 149 12.53 20.36 16.69
CA GLN A 149 13.30 21.56 17.03
C GLN A 149 12.39 22.77 17.32
N GLU A 150 11.28 22.93 16.59
CA GLU A 150 10.26 23.94 16.91
C GLU A 150 9.65 23.71 18.29
N LEU A 151 9.36 22.45 18.64
CA LEU A 151 8.88 22.08 19.97
C LEU A 151 9.94 22.37 21.05
N ALA A 152 11.20 22.02 20.81
CA ALA A 152 12.30 22.26 21.76
C ALA A 152 12.56 23.77 21.96
N GLY A 153 12.42 24.58 20.91
CA GLY A 153 12.58 26.04 20.96
C GLY A 153 11.40 26.78 21.59
N GLY A 154 10.22 26.17 21.65
CA GLY A 154 9.02 26.75 22.30
C GLY A 154 9.07 26.77 23.83
N TYR A 155 10.07 26.15 24.46
CA TYR A 155 10.29 26.14 25.91
C TYR A 155 11.33 27.18 26.40
N ALA A 156 11.87 28.01 25.51
CA ALA A 156 12.90 29.01 25.82
C ALA A 156 12.33 30.40 26.11
#